data_AF-A8H816-F1
#
_entry.id   AF-A8H816-F1
#
_cell.length_a   1.000
_cell.length_b   1.000
_cell.length_c   1.000
_cell.angle_alpha   90.00
_cell.angle_beta   90.00
_cell.angle_gamma   90.00
#
_symmetry.space_group_name_H-M   'P 1'
#
loop_
_entity.id
_entity.type
_entity.pdbx_description
1 polymer ?
#
loop_
_entity_poly.entity_id
_entity_poly.type
_entity_poly.pdbx_seq_one_letter_code
_entity_poly.pdbx_strand_id
1 'polypeptide(L)'
;MSLEVKLKMTRRLWWLFLFLSVTLFSLPSSSQNLPDAAFLKSEITRLNSESPKNETLINQYETLLSRINGYEKQTATREKYLNIVSQFPVQRERLLKKIDDVEQLDIFNIRRKDKYSDLSQSIATLQAALIEWRSTYQTNSDQNKRLINEKTTLPQSLAQTDKEIEQASIIKSDTASQLDQWLESTHLTSLKLQRQVTSAQLQSLDERTELLI
;
A
#
# COMPACT_ATOMS: atom_id res chain seq x y z
N MET A 1 -38.68 44.78 -16.67
CA MET A 1 -37.57 43.91 -17.12
C MET A 1 -37.76 42.55 -16.43
N SER A 2 -38.15 41.54 -17.20
CA SER A 2 -38.72 40.26 -16.71
C SER A 2 -37.76 39.45 -15.84
N LEU A 3 -38.29 38.82 -14.78
CA LEU A 3 -37.58 37.90 -13.87
C LEU A 3 -36.80 36.79 -14.59
N GLU A 4 -37.22 36.43 -15.81
CA GLU A 4 -36.53 35.45 -16.65
C GLU A 4 -35.14 35.91 -17.13
N VAL A 5 -34.93 37.22 -17.28
CA VAL A 5 -33.64 37.77 -17.73
C VAL A 5 -32.59 37.70 -16.61
N LYS A 6 -33.00 37.90 -15.34
CA LYS A 6 -32.10 37.78 -14.18
C LYS A 6 -31.63 36.34 -13.94
N LEU A 7 -32.52 35.35 -14.12
CA LEU A 7 -32.21 33.92 -13.91
C LEU A 7 -31.26 33.34 -14.97
N LYS A 8 -31.31 33.81 -16.22
CA LYS A 8 -30.37 33.39 -17.27
C LYS A 8 -28.96 33.94 -17.04
N MET A 9 -28.83 35.12 -16.43
CA MET A 9 -27.55 35.80 -16.23
C MET A 9 -26.74 35.19 -15.07
N THR A 10 -27.41 34.83 -13.96
CA THR A 10 -26.77 34.13 -12.83
C THR A 10 -26.34 32.72 -13.17
N ARG A 11 -27.12 32.00 -14.00
CA ARG A 11 -26.78 30.65 -14.46
C ARG A 11 -25.56 30.66 -15.40
N ARG A 12 -25.37 31.69 -16.23
CA ARG A 12 -24.16 31.84 -17.08
C ARG A 12 -22.91 32.21 -16.28
N LEU A 13 -23.04 33.03 -15.24
CA LEU A 13 -21.91 33.37 -14.35
C LEU A 13 -21.40 32.15 -13.56
N TRP A 14 -22.30 31.25 -13.15
CA TRP A 14 -21.93 30.06 -12.39
C TRP A 14 -21.09 29.07 -13.21
N TRP A 15 -21.40 28.93 -14.51
CA TRP A 15 -20.59 28.11 -15.43
C TRP A 15 -19.20 28.71 -15.70
N LEU A 16 -19.09 30.04 -15.76
CA LEU A 16 -17.80 30.73 -15.89
C LEU A 16 -16.93 30.56 -14.63
N PHE A 17 -17.53 30.55 -13.43
CA PHE A 17 -16.81 30.31 -12.18
C PHE A 17 -16.32 28.85 -12.05
N LEU A 18 -17.09 27.88 -12.57
CA LEU A 18 -16.71 26.48 -12.59
C LEU A 18 -15.62 26.16 -13.62
N PHE A 19 -15.54 26.94 -14.72
CA PHE A 19 -14.48 26.77 -15.71
C PHE A 19 -13.17 27.48 -15.33
N LEU A 20 -13.26 28.64 -14.65
CA LEU A 20 -12.07 29.41 -14.23
C LEU A 20 -11.32 28.78 -13.03
N SER A 21 -12.00 27.93 -12.26
CA SER A 21 -11.40 27.21 -11.13
C SER A 21 -10.67 25.91 -11.52
N VAL A 22 -10.86 25.42 -12.76
CA VAL A 22 -10.18 24.21 -13.27
C VAL A 22 -8.85 24.54 -13.96
N THR A 23 -8.63 25.78 -14.40
CA THR A 23 -7.40 26.19 -15.10
C THR A 23 -6.27 26.68 -14.18
N LEU A 24 -6.48 26.72 -12.86
CA LEU A 24 -5.46 27.15 -11.88
C LEU A 24 -4.65 25.99 -11.27
N PHE A 25 -4.90 24.74 -11.67
CA PHE A 25 -4.13 23.57 -11.20
C PHE A 25 -3.09 23.03 -12.19
N SER A 26 -2.89 23.68 -13.33
CA SER A 26 -1.74 23.41 -14.21
C SER A 26 -0.56 24.26 -13.79
N LEU A 27 -0.03 24.00 -12.59
CA LEU A 27 1.36 24.37 -12.30
C LEU A 27 2.22 23.56 -13.28
N PRO A 28 3.09 24.19 -14.09
CA PRO A 28 4.11 23.45 -14.81
C PRO A 28 4.98 22.76 -13.77
N SER A 29 4.78 21.46 -13.58
CA SER A 29 5.77 20.61 -12.94
C SER A 29 6.99 20.68 -13.85
N SER A 30 8.02 21.42 -13.43
CA SER A 30 9.38 21.18 -13.91
C SER A 30 9.69 19.72 -13.61
N SER A 31 9.32 18.83 -14.53
CA SER A 31 9.78 17.45 -14.57
C SER A 31 11.26 17.55 -14.91
N GLN A 32 12.07 17.86 -13.91
CA GLN A 32 13.46 17.47 -13.95
C GLN A 32 13.44 15.96 -14.02
N ASN A 33 13.58 15.46 -15.26
CA ASN A 33 13.54 14.04 -15.54
C ASN A 33 14.58 13.36 -14.64
N LEU A 34 14.09 12.47 -13.79
CA LEU A 34 14.95 11.64 -12.97
C LEU A 34 15.86 10.83 -13.91
N PRO A 35 17.13 10.64 -13.55
CA PRO A 35 18.04 9.85 -14.35
C PRO A 35 17.62 8.39 -14.35
N ASP A 36 17.80 7.71 -15.48
CA ASP A 36 17.54 6.28 -15.59
C ASP A 36 18.56 5.46 -14.76
N ALA A 37 18.14 4.30 -14.28
CA ALA A 37 18.98 3.39 -13.51
C ALA A 37 20.25 2.96 -14.27
N ALA A 38 20.17 2.83 -15.60
CA ALA A 38 21.34 2.54 -16.44
C ALA A 38 22.37 3.67 -16.41
N PHE A 39 21.92 4.92 -16.49
CA PHE A 39 22.78 6.10 -16.35
C PHE A 39 23.47 6.11 -14.99
N LEU A 40 22.72 5.92 -13.90
CA LEU A 40 23.27 5.92 -12.55
C LEU A 40 24.34 4.85 -12.34
N LYS A 41 24.12 3.62 -12.83
CA LYS A 41 25.11 2.55 -12.76
C LYS A 41 26.39 2.89 -13.54
N SER A 42 26.23 3.49 -14.72
CA SER A 42 27.39 3.91 -15.53
C SER A 42 28.20 5.00 -14.84
N GLU A 43 27.54 5.96 -14.19
CA GLU A 43 28.19 7.07 -13.49
C GLU A 43 28.90 6.58 -12.22
N ILE A 44 28.28 5.67 -11.45
CA ILE A 44 28.93 5.00 -10.31
C ILE A 44 30.19 4.26 -10.75
N THR A 45 30.14 3.56 -11.90
CA THR A 45 31.29 2.83 -12.44
C THR A 45 32.41 3.79 -12.84
N ARG A 46 32.05 4.90 -13.51
CA ARG A 46 32.98 5.96 -13.91
C ARG A 46 33.67 6.58 -12.69
N LEU A 47 32.90 7.00 -11.68
CA LEU A 47 33.43 7.59 -10.44
C LEU A 47 34.31 6.62 -9.65
N ASN A 48 33.97 5.33 -9.64
CA ASN A 48 34.81 4.30 -9.02
C ASN A 48 36.16 4.08 -9.71
N SER A 49 36.28 4.50 -10.97
CA SER A 49 37.54 4.41 -11.74
C SER A 49 38.43 5.65 -11.61
N GLU A 50 37.93 6.73 -10.98
CA GLU A 50 38.72 7.95 -10.73
C GLU A 50 39.73 7.77 -9.59
N SER A 51 40.85 8.51 -9.66
CA SER A 51 41.87 8.55 -8.62
C SER A 51 42.32 10.00 -8.35
N PRO A 52 42.11 10.54 -7.14
CA PRO A 52 41.47 9.91 -5.99
C PRO A 52 39.94 9.77 -6.16
N LYS A 53 39.35 8.73 -5.55
CA LYS A 53 37.90 8.51 -5.57
C LYS A 53 37.17 9.58 -4.74
N ASN A 54 36.02 10.03 -5.24
CA ASN A 54 35.08 10.83 -4.47
C ASN A 54 33.99 9.94 -3.86
N GLU A 55 34.26 9.37 -2.69
CA GLU A 55 33.36 8.46 -1.97
C GLU A 55 32.00 9.11 -1.63
N THR A 56 31.99 10.41 -1.30
CA THR A 56 30.74 11.13 -1.01
C THR A 56 29.82 11.16 -2.22
N LEU A 57 30.38 11.47 -3.40
CA LEU A 57 29.62 11.53 -4.65
C LEU A 57 29.11 10.14 -5.06
N ILE A 58 29.95 9.10 -4.91
CA ILE A 58 29.55 7.71 -5.17
C ILE A 58 28.34 7.31 -4.31
N ASN A 59 28.40 7.57 -3.00
CA ASN A 59 27.31 7.27 -2.07
C ASN A 59 26.00 7.99 -2.43
N GLN A 60 26.08 9.23 -2.94
CA GLN A 60 24.90 9.98 -3.40
C GLN A 60 24.25 9.30 -4.61
N TYR A 61 25.04 8.89 -5.61
CA TYR A 61 24.52 8.16 -6.78
C TYR A 61 23.98 6.77 -6.42
N GLU A 62 24.61 6.06 -5.49
CA GLU A 62 24.12 4.77 -4.99
C GLU A 62 22.79 4.93 -4.24
N THR A 63 22.67 5.97 -3.42
CA THR A 63 21.42 6.31 -2.73
C THR A 63 20.30 6.59 -3.73
N LEU A 64 20.60 7.36 -4.78
CA LEU A 64 19.64 7.69 -5.83
C LEU A 64 19.17 6.43 -6.58
N LEU A 65 20.09 5.55 -6.96
CA LEU A 65 19.79 4.28 -7.61
C LEU A 65 18.94 3.36 -6.72
N SER A 66 19.30 3.25 -5.44
CA SER A 66 18.56 2.44 -4.46
C SER A 66 17.11 2.90 -4.30
N ARG A 67 16.88 4.22 -4.21
CA ARG A 67 15.54 4.81 -4.10
C ARG A 67 14.69 4.53 -5.33
N ILE A 68 15.23 4.75 -6.53
CA ILE A 68 14.52 4.51 -7.80
C ILE A 68 14.11 3.04 -7.94
N ASN A 69 15.03 2.11 -7.66
CA ASN A 69 14.74 0.68 -7.69
C ASN A 69 13.71 0.27 -6.62
N GLY A 70 13.63 1.00 -5.51
CA GLY A 70 12.66 0.76 -4.44
C GLY A 70 11.21 1.07 -4.79
N TYR A 71 10.95 1.92 -5.80
CA TYR A 71 9.60 2.38 -6.13
C TYR A 71 8.68 1.27 -6.62
N GLU A 72 9.21 0.33 -7.41
CA GLU A 72 8.44 -0.82 -7.88
C GLU A 72 7.95 -1.68 -6.71
N LYS A 73 8.84 -1.96 -5.75
CA LYS A 73 8.51 -2.74 -4.55
C LYS A 73 7.43 -2.06 -3.71
N GLN A 74 7.54 -0.74 -3.50
CA GLN A 74 6.54 0.00 -2.74
C GLN A 74 5.20 0.05 -3.49
N THR A 75 5.22 0.20 -4.81
CA THR A 75 4.02 0.17 -5.67
C THR A 75 3.32 -1.19 -5.60
N ALA A 76 4.06 -2.28 -5.74
CA ALA A 76 3.52 -3.64 -5.61
C ALA A 76 2.94 -3.88 -4.20
N THR A 77 3.58 -3.33 -3.17
CA THR A 77 3.08 -3.43 -1.78
C THR A 77 1.76 -2.67 -1.61
N ARG A 78 1.65 -1.45 -2.16
CA ARG A 78 0.40 -0.67 -2.19
C ARG A 78 -0.71 -1.47 -2.89
N GLU A 79 -0.43 -2.00 -4.07
CA GLU A 79 -1.40 -2.77 -4.86
C GLU A 79 -1.86 -4.04 -4.14
N LYS A 80 -0.97 -4.71 -3.40
CA LYS A 80 -1.35 -5.84 -2.56
C LYS A 80 -2.43 -5.46 -1.53
N TYR A 81 -2.29 -4.33 -0.84
CA TYR A 81 -3.29 -3.89 0.14
C TYR A 81 -4.60 -3.47 -0.51
N LEU A 82 -4.54 -2.73 -1.62
CA LEU A 82 -5.74 -2.37 -2.39
C LEU A 82 -6.46 -3.62 -2.93
N ASN A 83 -5.70 -4.64 -3.33
CA ASN A 83 -6.28 -5.90 -3.79
C ASN A 83 -7.05 -6.60 -2.66
N ILE A 84 -6.56 -6.56 -1.41
CA ILE A 84 -7.30 -7.12 -0.26
C ILE A 84 -8.68 -6.45 -0.13
N VAL A 85 -8.74 -5.12 -0.17
CA VAL A 85 -10.01 -4.38 -0.11
C VAL A 85 -10.92 -4.79 -1.27
N SER A 86 -10.38 -4.88 -2.50
CA SER A 86 -11.18 -5.24 -3.68
C SER A 86 -11.73 -6.67 -3.64
N GLN A 87 -10.99 -7.61 -3.07
CA GLN A 87 -11.34 -9.03 -3.01
C GLN A 87 -12.14 -9.39 -1.75
N PHE A 88 -12.21 -8.48 -0.78
CA PHE A 88 -12.84 -8.73 0.51
C PHE A 88 -14.28 -9.25 0.41
N PRO A 89 -15.19 -8.69 -0.41
CA PRO A 89 -16.57 -9.19 -0.48
C PRO A 89 -16.65 -10.67 -0.87
N VAL A 90 -15.85 -11.06 -1.87
CA VAL A 90 -15.78 -12.44 -2.36
C VAL A 90 -15.17 -13.37 -1.31
N GLN A 91 -14.12 -12.91 -0.62
CA GLN A 91 -13.46 -13.69 0.42
C GLN A 91 -14.37 -13.89 1.64
N ARG A 92 -15.09 -12.84 2.04
CA ARG A 92 -16.08 -12.87 3.13
C ARG A 92 -17.23 -13.83 2.82
N GLU A 93 -17.80 -13.77 1.60
CA GLU A 93 -18.85 -14.70 1.18
C GLU A 93 -18.37 -16.16 1.21
N ARG A 94 -17.16 -16.43 0.69
CA ARG A 94 -16.57 -17.77 0.75
C ARG A 94 -16.35 -18.25 2.18
N LEU A 95 -15.94 -17.36 3.09
CA LEU A 95 -15.75 -17.69 4.50
C LEU A 95 -17.09 -18.03 5.16
N LEU A 96 -18.12 -17.20 4.96
CA LEU A 96 -19.47 -17.45 5.49
C LEU A 96 -20.04 -18.77 4.97
N LYS A 97 -19.91 -19.04 3.66
CA LYS A 97 -20.33 -20.32 3.09
C LYS A 97 -19.62 -21.51 3.72
N LYS A 98 -18.30 -21.41 3.95
CA LYS A 98 -17.55 -22.46 4.65
C LYS A 98 -18.05 -22.69 6.08
N ILE A 99 -18.44 -21.62 6.78
CA ILE A 99 -19.01 -21.69 8.13
C ILE A 99 -20.37 -22.41 8.09
N ASP A 100 -21.23 -22.06 7.13
CA ASP A 100 -22.54 -22.70 6.96
C ASP A 100 -22.42 -24.19 6.59
N ASP A 101 -21.41 -24.55 5.80
CA ASP A 101 -21.16 -25.92 5.35
C ASP A 101 -20.46 -26.80 6.41
N VAL A 102 -20.10 -26.27 7.59
CA VAL A 102 -19.39 -27.03 8.65
C VAL A 102 -20.17 -28.28 9.07
N GLU A 103 -21.49 -28.19 9.22
CA GLU A 103 -22.32 -29.32 9.65
C GLU A 103 -22.41 -30.44 8.59
N GLN A 104 -22.07 -30.13 7.34
CA GLN A 104 -22.07 -31.09 6.23
C GLN A 104 -20.74 -31.83 6.09
N LEU A 105 -19.72 -31.46 6.86
CA LEU A 105 -18.42 -32.12 6.81
C LEU A 105 -18.54 -33.59 7.25
N ASP A 106 -17.96 -34.50 6.46
CA ASP A 106 -17.99 -35.96 6.69
C ASP A 106 -17.48 -36.38 8.08
N ILE A 107 -16.61 -35.56 8.66
CA ILE A 107 -16.09 -35.71 10.02
C ILE A 107 -17.20 -35.75 11.08
N PHE A 108 -18.30 -35.04 10.86
CA PHE A 108 -19.46 -34.99 11.76
C PHE A 108 -20.57 -35.99 11.34
N ASN A 109 -20.44 -36.63 10.19
CA ASN A 109 -21.42 -37.60 9.69
C ASN A 109 -21.13 -39.02 10.23
N ILE A 110 -21.37 -39.21 11.53
CA ILE A 110 -21.03 -40.45 12.26
C ILE A 110 -22.05 -41.58 12.00
N ARG A 111 -23.26 -41.26 11.52
CA ARG A 111 -24.36 -42.23 11.33
C ARG A 111 -24.15 -43.27 10.21
N ARG A 112 -23.09 -43.16 9.40
CA ARG A 112 -22.78 -44.08 8.27
C ARG A 112 -21.66 -45.08 8.57
N LYS A 113 -21.25 -45.24 9.84
CA LYS A 113 -20.06 -46.03 10.21
C LYS A 113 -20.49 -47.34 10.86
N ASP A 114 -20.49 -48.41 10.07
CA ASP A 114 -20.91 -49.75 10.52
C ASP A 114 -19.74 -50.65 10.96
N LYS A 115 -18.49 -50.27 10.64
CA LYS A 115 -17.27 -51.08 10.93
C LYS A 115 -16.28 -50.35 11.84
N TYR A 116 -15.55 -51.13 12.65
CA TYR A 116 -14.50 -50.63 13.55
C TYR A 116 -13.35 -49.92 12.81
N SER A 117 -12.98 -50.39 11.60
CA SER A 117 -12.00 -49.74 10.72
C SER A 117 -12.39 -48.29 10.40
N ASP A 118 -13.68 -48.07 10.14
CA ASP A 118 -14.23 -46.77 9.74
C ASP A 118 -14.24 -45.81 10.94
N LEU A 119 -14.45 -46.35 12.14
CA LEU A 119 -14.36 -45.59 13.39
C LEU A 119 -12.91 -45.13 13.66
N SER A 120 -11.93 -46.03 13.49
CA SER A 120 -10.51 -45.70 13.68
C SER A 120 -10.01 -44.64 12.68
N GLN A 121 -10.40 -44.76 11.41
CA GLN A 121 -10.09 -43.75 10.39
C GLN A 121 -10.73 -42.39 10.74
N SER A 122 -11.96 -42.40 11.24
CA SER A 122 -12.67 -41.19 11.64
C SER A 122 -12.02 -40.48 12.83
N ILE A 123 -11.54 -41.25 13.81
CA ILE A 123 -10.79 -40.70 14.94
C ILE A 123 -9.48 -40.06 14.45
N ALA A 124 -8.78 -40.69 13.51
CA ALA A 124 -7.58 -40.11 12.92
C ALA A 124 -7.88 -38.80 12.16
N THR A 125 -8.96 -38.75 11.38
CA THR A 125 -9.40 -37.52 10.70
C THR A 125 -9.79 -36.42 11.68
N LEU A 126 -10.49 -36.76 12.77
CA LEU A 126 -10.83 -35.82 13.86
C LEU A 126 -9.57 -35.26 14.53
N GLN A 127 -8.59 -36.11 14.84
CA GLN A 127 -7.34 -35.69 15.44
C GLN A 127 -6.55 -34.76 14.51
N ALA A 128 -6.48 -35.07 13.22
CA ALA A 128 -5.83 -34.23 12.22
C ALA A 128 -6.51 -32.85 12.12
N ALA A 129 -7.85 -32.82 12.01
CA ALA A 129 -8.62 -31.59 11.97
C ALA A 129 -8.45 -30.73 13.24
N LEU A 130 -8.36 -31.38 14.41
CA LEU A 130 -8.13 -30.68 15.69
C LEU A 130 -6.72 -30.04 15.75
N ILE A 131 -5.70 -30.73 15.23
CA ILE A 131 -4.34 -30.19 15.13
C ILE A 131 -4.32 -28.98 14.18
N GLU A 132 -4.94 -29.11 13.00
CA GLU A 132 -5.04 -28.04 12.02
C GLU A 132 -5.79 -26.83 12.56
N TRP A 133 -6.92 -27.05 13.23
CA TRP A 133 -7.69 -25.99 13.89
C TRP A 133 -6.85 -25.26 14.94
N ARG A 134 -6.14 -26.00 15.81
CA ARG A 134 -5.30 -25.39 16.85
C ARG A 134 -4.17 -24.55 16.27
N SER A 135 -3.54 -25.03 15.20
CA SER A 135 -2.48 -24.31 14.49
C SER A 135 -3.01 -23.04 13.82
N THR A 136 -4.16 -23.15 13.15
CA THR A 136 -4.82 -22.02 12.47
C THR A 136 -5.29 -20.97 13.49
N TYR A 137 -5.92 -21.41 14.58
CA TYR A 137 -6.36 -20.53 15.67
C TYR A 137 -5.19 -19.76 16.28
N GLN A 138 -4.06 -20.42 16.56
CA GLN A 138 -2.89 -19.75 17.10
C GLN A 138 -2.31 -18.74 16.11
N THR A 139 -2.22 -19.11 14.83
CA THR A 139 -1.75 -18.22 13.77
C THR A 139 -2.66 -16.98 13.63
N ASN A 140 -3.98 -17.17 13.58
CA ASN A 140 -4.96 -16.09 13.50
C ASN A 140 -4.93 -15.21 14.75
N SER A 141 -4.74 -15.80 15.94
CA SER A 141 -4.58 -15.06 17.19
C SER A 141 -3.38 -14.13 17.15
N ASP A 142 -2.23 -14.62 16.69
CA ASP A 142 -1.01 -13.81 16.59
C ASP A 142 -1.11 -12.75 15.49
N GLN A 143 -1.76 -13.06 14.37
CA GLN A 143 -2.08 -12.07 13.33
C GLN A 143 -3.03 -10.99 13.85
N ASN A 144 -4.08 -11.36 14.59
CA ASN A 144 -5.02 -10.41 15.17
C ASN A 144 -4.33 -9.45 16.15
N LYS A 145 -3.41 -9.94 17.01
CA LYS A 145 -2.59 -9.06 17.87
C LYS A 145 -1.79 -8.04 17.05
N ARG A 146 -1.21 -8.46 15.93
CA ARG A 146 -0.49 -7.55 15.02
C ARG A 146 -1.43 -6.51 14.41
N LEU A 147 -2.61 -6.91 13.94
CA LEU A 147 -3.60 -5.99 13.38
C LEU A 147 -4.13 -5.00 14.42
N ILE A 148 -4.32 -5.42 15.67
CA ILE A 148 -4.68 -4.53 16.78
C ILE A 148 -3.58 -3.48 17.02
N ASN A 149 -2.31 -3.87 16.99
CA ASN A 149 -1.20 -2.92 17.09
C ASN A 149 -1.12 -2.00 15.86
N GLU A 150 -1.45 -2.49 14.67
CA GLU A 150 -1.52 -1.68 13.45
C GLU A 150 -2.61 -0.59 13.54
N LYS A 151 -3.74 -0.86 14.22
CA LYS A 151 -4.81 0.13 14.44
C LYS A 151 -4.33 1.41 15.12
N THR A 152 -3.34 1.30 16.00
CA THR A 152 -2.79 2.46 16.72
C THR A 152 -1.54 3.04 16.06
N THR A 153 -0.70 2.19 15.46
CA THR A 153 0.60 2.60 14.91
C THR A 153 0.51 3.17 13.49
N LEU A 154 -0.39 2.67 12.64
CA LEU A 154 -0.53 3.16 11.25
C LEU A 154 -0.95 4.63 11.16
N PRO A 155 -1.93 5.12 11.94
CA PRO A 155 -2.27 6.55 11.94
C PRO A 155 -1.11 7.44 12.39
N GLN A 156 -0.33 7.00 13.38
CA GLN A 156 0.86 7.72 13.86
C GLN A 156 1.94 7.76 12.78
N SER A 157 2.22 6.63 12.13
CA SER A 157 3.16 6.56 11.02
C SER A 157 2.73 7.45 9.86
N LEU A 158 1.43 7.49 9.53
CA LEU A 158 0.92 8.35 8.47
C LEU A 158 1.12 9.83 8.79
N ALA A 159 0.79 10.25 10.02
CA ALA A 159 1.00 11.62 10.47
C ALA A 159 2.48 12.02 10.49
N GLN A 160 3.38 11.08 10.85
CA GLN A 160 4.82 11.31 10.81
C GLN A 160 5.32 11.48 9.36
N THR A 161 4.90 10.59 8.45
CA THR A 161 5.25 10.72 7.03
C THR A 161 4.69 12.00 6.42
N ASP A 162 3.49 12.44 6.82
CA ASP A 162 2.92 13.72 6.35
C ASP A 162 3.78 14.92 6.78
N LYS A 163 4.29 14.94 8.01
CA LYS A 163 5.24 15.96 8.47
C LYS A 163 6.55 15.94 7.68
N GLU A 164 7.09 14.77 7.40
CA GLU A 164 8.32 14.62 6.61
C GLU A 164 8.13 15.09 5.16
N ILE A 165 6.96 14.81 4.56
CA ILE A 165 6.59 15.32 3.23
C ILE A 165 6.51 16.84 3.24
N GLU A 166 5.87 17.43 4.27
CA GLU A 166 5.76 18.88 4.40
C GLU A 166 7.15 19.53 4.51
N GLN A 167 8.00 19.01 5.40
CA GLN A 167 9.38 19.48 5.55
C GLN A 167 10.18 19.35 4.25
N ALA A 168 10.11 18.21 3.57
CA ALA A 168 10.81 17.98 2.30
C ALA A 168 10.24 18.80 1.14
N SER A 169 9.00 19.28 1.22
CA SER A 169 8.38 20.12 0.18
C SER A 169 8.74 21.60 0.32
N ILE A 170 9.09 22.05 1.52
CA ILE A 170 9.47 23.43 1.83
C ILE A 170 10.95 23.69 1.49
N ILE A 171 11.81 22.68 1.63
CA ILE A 171 13.23 22.76 1.27
C ILE A 171 13.33 22.70 -0.26
N LYS A 172 13.28 23.85 -0.92
CA LYS A 172 13.69 24.02 -2.31
C LYS A 172 14.91 24.92 -2.35
N SER A 173 16.06 24.35 -2.63
CA SER A 173 17.29 25.12 -2.83
C SER A 173 17.34 25.59 -4.28
N ASP A 174 16.98 26.86 -4.53
CA ASP A 174 17.02 27.46 -5.88
C ASP A 174 18.45 27.51 -6.49
N THR A 175 19.48 27.22 -5.69
CA THR A 175 20.90 27.14 -6.09
C THR A 175 21.50 25.74 -5.97
N ALA A 176 20.70 24.70 -5.73
CA ALA A 176 21.20 23.32 -5.60
C ALA A 176 21.75 22.74 -6.91
N SER A 177 22.75 21.86 -6.80
CA SER A 177 23.26 21.11 -7.95
C SER A 177 22.17 20.18 -8.51
N GLN A 178 22.32 19.76 -9.77
CA GLN A 178 21.37 18.82 -10.39
C GLN A 178 21.24 17.50 -9.61
N LEU A 179 22.34 17.01 -9.03
CA LEU A 179 22.33 15.81 -8.21
C LEU A 179 21.56 16.01 -6.90
N ASP A 180 21.73 17.17 -6.26
CA ASP A 180 20.98 17.52 -5.05
C ASP A 180 19.48 17.60 -5.35
N GLN A 181 19.10 18.19 -6.49
CA GLN A 181 17.71 18.24 -6.95
C GLN A 181 17.14 16.83 -7.22
N TRP A 182 17.93 15.93 -7.80
CA TRP A 182 17.52 14.53 -7.95
C TRP A 182 17.36 13.81 -6.61
N LEU A 183 18.26 14.05 -5.65
CA LEU A 183 18.17 13.47 -4.31
C LEU A 183 16.95 13.98 -3.54
N GLU A 184 16.66 15.28 -3.62
CA GLU A 184 15.47 15.90 -3.02
C GLU A 184 14.18 15.36 -3.66
N SER A 185 14.12 15.33 -5.00
CA SER A 185 12.96 14.81 -5.74
C SER A 185 12.70 13.33 -5.45
N THR A 186 13.74 12.50 -5.40
CA THR A 186 13.58 11.07 -5.09
C THR A 186 13.24 10.82 -3.64
N HIS A 187 13.74 11.64 -2.71
CA HIS A 187 13.34 11.60 -1.31
C HIS A 187 11.84 11.89 -1.16
N LEU A 188 11.37 13.00 -1.73
CA LEU A 188 9.97 13.39 -1.68
C LEU A 188 9.06 12.35 -2.33
N THR A 189 9.47 11.79 -3.48
CA THR A 189 8.73 10.74 -4.17
C THR A 189 8.65 9.46 -3.32
N SER A 190 9.76 9.06 -2.69
CA SER A 190 9.80 7.91 -1.77
C SER A 190 8.84 8.10 -0.59
N LEU A 191 8.84 9.29 0.03
CA LEU A 191 7.95 9.61 1.14
C LEU A 191 6.47 9.59 0.72
N LYS A 192 6.14 10.18 -0.43
CA LYS A 192 4.77 10.16 -0.98
C LYS A 192 4.31 8.73 -1.27
N LEU A 193 5.19 7.89 -1.79
CA LEU A 193 4.85 6.50 -2.08
C LEU A 193 4.71 5.68 -0.79
N GLN A 194 5.57 5.89 0.20
CA GLN A 194 5.42 5.31 1.54
C GLN A 194 4.10 5.71 2.18
N ARG A 195 3.71 7.00 2.11
CA ARG A 195 2.40 7.48 2.57
C ARG A 195 1.25 6.73 1.90
N GLN A 196 1.32 6.52 0.59
CA GLN A 196 0.31 5.75 -0.15
C GLN A 196 0.24 4.28 0.31
N VAL A 197 1.38 3.64 0.56
CA VAL A 197 1.44 2.28 1.11
C VAL A 197 0.78 2.22 2.49
N THR A 198 1.18 3.11 3.41
CA THR A 198 0.62 3.16 4.77
C THR A 198 -0.89 3.44 4.75
N SER A 199 -1.34 4.33 3.86
CA SER A 199 -2.76 4.61 3.67
C SER A 199 -3.53 3.39 3.15
N ALA A 200 -3.00 2.67 2.15
CA ALA A 200 -3.64 1.46 1.63
C ALA A 200 -3.65 0.34 2.70
N GLN A 201 -2.59 0.22 3.48
CA GLN A 201 -2.52 -0.71 4.60
C GLN A 201 -3.60 -0.40 5.65
N LEU A 202 -3.77 0.88 6.01
CA LEU A 202 -4.80 1.33 6.94
C LEU A 202 -6.21 1.09 6.39
N GLN A 203 -6.43 1.37 5.10
CA GLN A 203 -7.71 1.10 4.43
C GLN A 203 -8.07 -0.38 4.47
N SER A 204 -7.10 -1.28 4.29
CA SER A 204 -7.33 -2.74 4.30
C SER A 204 -7.43 -3.36 5.70
N LEU A 205 -7.37 -2.55 6.76
CA LEU A 205 -7.15 -3.05 8.12
C LEU A 205 -8.37 -3.79 8.66
N ASP A 206 -9.57 -3.26 8.39
CA ASP A 206 -10.81 -3.88 8.84
C ASP A 206 -11.09 -5.17 8.06
N GLU A 207 -10.87 -5.19 6.75
CA GLU A 207 -10.99 -6.38 5.92
C GLU A 207 -10.03 -7.48 6.37
N ARG A 208 -8.76 -7.13 6.62
CA ARG A 208 -7.79 -8.09 7.16
C ARG A 208 -8.18 -8.60 8.54
N THR A 209 -8.88 -7.80 9.35
CA THR A 209 -9.34 -8.23 10.68
C THR A 209 -10.53 -9.18 10.56
N GLU A 210 -11.50 -8.87 9.70
CA GLU A 210 -12.69 -9.70 9.49
C GLU A 210 -12.37 -11.06 8.85
N LEU A 211 -11.32 -11.15 8.03
CA LEU A 211 -10.93 -12.41 7.38
C LEU A 211 -10.17 -13.39 8.29
N LEU A 212 -9.86 -13.02 9.54
CA LEU A 212 -9.19 -13.91 10.51
C LEU A 212 -10.15 -14.73 11.38
N ILE A 213 -11.47 -14.60 11.15
CA ILE A 213 -12.51 -15.35 11.85
C ILE A 213 -12.37 -16.86 11.58
#